data_AF-A0A5N4AU44-F1
#
_entry.id   AF-A0A5N4AU44-F1
#
_cell.length_a   1.000
_cell.length_b   1.000
_cell.length_c   1.000
_cell.angle_alpha   90.00
_cell.angle_beta   90.00
_cell.angle_gamma   90.00
#
_symmetry.space_group_name_H-M   'P 1'
#
loop_
_entity.id
_entity.type
_entity.pdbx_description
1 polymer ?
#
loop_
_entity_poly.entity_id
_entity_poly.type
_entity_poly.pdbx_seq_one_letter_code
_entity_poly.pdbx_strand_id
1 'polypeptide(L)'
;MKDLHIDYRIGLSSISNIIREVCASLWSRLKSACFPPLTKEFLAKSAEEFEARANFPNCVAAIDGKHIRMIKPAKSGSMNFNYKHYFSVLLLAACDSQYKFLYINVGAPGKSSDSTIFKNSKLYSQLKSGQIKMPPPRTISESRPTTVPYFLIGDEGFGLCDFLIRPFAGKYLPIGKKIFNYRLTRARRYIECTFGILSNKWRIFHRPLNVDEDLTDSIVKTCCLHNFVRERDGYQLEDTITVEGLVDNMAPDNSQPGNADKSVPTVLTDYFLNEGQLQWQMDKI
;
A
#
# COMPACT_ATOMS: atom_id res chain seq x y z
N MET A 1 -17.60 -13.33 18.69
CA MET A 1 -18.88 -12.64 18.99
C MET A 1 -19.68 -13.33 20.08
N LYS A 2 -19.48 -14.65 20.32
CA LYS A 2 -20.13 -15.36 21.44
C LYS A 2 -19.80 -14.75 22.81
N ASP A 3 -18.58 -14.25 22.98
CA ASP A 3 -18.10 -13.79 24.30
C ASP A 3 -18.74 -12.45 24.72
N LEU A 4 -18.80 -11.45 23.84
CA LEU A 4 -19.43 -10.15 24.13
C LEU A 4 -20.90 -10.26 24.56
N HIS A 5 -21.67 -11.15 23.94
CA HIS A 5 -23.06 -11.44 24.32
C HIS A 5 -23.19 -11.94 25.74
N ILE A 6 -22.26 -12.80 26.15
CA ILE A 6 -22.21 -13.37 27.49
C ILE A 6 -21.74 -12.32 28.50
N ASP A 7 -20.67 -11.61 28.20
CA ASP A 7 -20.05 -10.60 29.08
C ASP A 7 -21.03 -9.48 29.44
N TYR A 8 -21.79 -8.99 28.46
CA TYR A 8 -22.74 -7.89 28.65
C TYR A 8 -24.18 -8.37 28.89
N ARG A 9 -24.46 -9.67 28.75
CA ARG A 9 -25.80 -10.28 28.87
C ARG A 9 -26.85 -9.67 27.93
N ILE A 10 -26.45 -9.31 26.71
CA ILE A 10 -27.29 -8.67 25.70
C ILE A 10 -27.37 -9.56 24.47
N GLY A 11 -28.57 -9.89 23.96
CA GLY A 11 -28.80 -10.72 22.75
C GLY A 11 -27.82 -10.48 21.58
N LEU A 12 -27.46 -11.55 20.87
CA LEU A 12 -26.49 -11.50 19.75
C LEU A 12 -26.87 -10.49 18.65
N SER A 13 -28.15 -10.41 18.31
CA SER A 13 -28.69 -9.45 17.35
C SER A 13 -28.45 -8.00 17.81
N SER A 14 -28.78 -7.71 19.06
CA SER A 14 -28.58 -6.39 19.66
C SER A 14 -27.10 -5.99 19.69
N ILE A 15 -26.19 -6.90 20.08
CA ILE A 15 -24.75 -6.61 20.04
C ILE A 15 -24.25 -6.37 18.62
N SER A 16 -24.71 -7.17 17.65
CA SER A 16 -24.36 -6.97 16.25
C SER A 16 -24.77 -5.57 15.77
N ASN A 17 -25.98 -5.11 16.14
CA ASN A 17 -26.46 -3.76 15.82
C ASN A 17 -25.64 -2.67 16.52
N ILE A 18 -25.32 -2.84 17.80
CA ILE A 18 -24.45 -1.90 18.54
C ILE A 18 -23.08 -1.78 17.85
N ILE A 19 -22.48 -2.90 17.44
CA ILE A 19 -21.18 -2.87 16.74
C ILE A 19 -21.31 -2.14 15.40
N ARG A 20 -22.39 -2.36 14.64
CA ARG A 20 -22.66 -1.63 13.38
C ARG A 20 -22.76 -0.12 13.62
N GLU A 21 -23.54 0.29 14.62
CA GLU A 21 -23.74 1.70 14.98
C GLU A 21 -22.41 2.35 15.40
N VAL A 22 -21.61 1.65 16.20
CA VAL A 22 -20.27 2.12 16.61
C VAL A 22 -19.34 2.24 15.40
N CYS A 23 -19.24 1.22 14.54
CA CYS A 23 -18.40 1.29 13.34
C CYS A 23 -18.83 2.43 12.40
N ALA A 24 -20.14 2.62 12.18
CA ALA A 24 -20.67 3.71 11.38
C ALA A 24 -20.39 5.09 11.99
N SER A 25 -20.51 5.21 13.32
CA SER A 25 -20.22 6.44 14.06
C SER A 25 -18.73 6.79 14.01
N LEU A 26 -17.86 5.80 14.17
CA LEU A 26 -16.40 5.98 14.04
C LEU A 26 -16.03 6.41 12.64
N TRP A 27 -16.56 5.75 11.61
CA TRP A 27 -16.29 6.11 10.23
C TRP A 27 -16.77 7.52 9.89
N SER A 28 -18.02 7.85 10.22
CA SER A 28 -18.59 9.17 9.90
C SER A 28 -17.86 10.34 10.59
N ARG A 29 -17.40 10.15 11.82
CA ARG A 29 -16.71 11.20 12.60
C ARG A 29 -15.22 11.30 12.31
N LEU A 30 -14.54 10.17 12.09
CA LEU A 30 -13.08 10.15 12.00
C LEU A 30 -12.55 10.17 10.57
N LYS A 31 -13.35 9.80 9.56
CA LYS A 31 -12.88 9.68 8.17
C LYS A 31 -12.21 10.95 7.67
N SER A 32 -12.81 12.12 7.87
CA SER A 32 -12.26 13.39 7.38
C SER A 32 -10.94 13.77 8.05
N ALA A 33 -10.81 13.50 9.35
CA ALA A 33 -9.58 13.75 10.09
C ALA A 33 -8.48 12.73 9.75
N CYS A 34 -8.85 11.47 9.49
CA CYS A 34 -7.91 10.40 9.23
C CYS A 34 -7.41 10.37 7.78
N PHE A 35 -8.24 10.79 6.82
CA PHE A 35 -7.93 10.77 5.39
C PHE A 35 -8.01 12.19 4.84
N PRO A 36 -6.94 13.01 5.01
CA PRO A 36 -6.93 14.36 4.49
C PRO A 36 -7.05 14.36 2.96
N PRO A 37 -7.54 15.44 2.35
CA PRO A 37 -7.54 15.59 0.90
C PRO A 37 -6.14 15.43 0.31
N LEU A 38 -6.03 14.68 -0.79
CA LEU A 38 -4.77 14.47 -1.51
C LEU A 38 -4.44 15.70 -2.39
N THR A 39 -4.08 16.81 -1.75
CA THR A 39 -3.66 18.03 -2.45
C THR A 39 -2.27 17.87 -3.05
N LYS A 40 -1.91 18.75 -3.99
CA LYS A 40 -0.58 18.77 -4.61
C LYS A 40 0.51 18.93 -3.56
N GLU A 41 0.31 19.84 -2.62
CA GLU A 41 1.26 20.19 -1.57
C GLU A 41 1.46 19.00 -0.63
N PHE A 42 0.36 18.31 -0.27
CA PHE A 42 0.42 17.11 0.54
C PHE A 42 1.19 15.97 -0.15
N LEU A 43 0.90 15.72 -1.43
CA LEU A 43 1.57 14.68 -2.20
C LEU A 43 3.05 14.99 -2.44
N ALA A 44 3.41 16.25 -2.69
CA ALA A 44 4.79 16.69 -2.82
C ALA A 44 5.57 16.44 -1.52
N LYS A 45 5.00 16.84 -0.37
CA LYS A 45 5.58 16.56 0.95
C LYS A 45 5.75 15.07 1.21
N SER A 46 4.73 14.25 0.91
CA SER A 46 4.82 12.80 1.06
C SER A 46 5.99 12.23 0.25
N ALA A 47 6.20 12.73 -0.97
CA ALA A 47 7.32 12.30 -1.80
C ALA A 47 8.70 12.74 -1.31
N GLU A 48 8.82 13.93 -0.72
CA GLU A 48 10.05 14.35 -0.03
C GLU A 48 10.36 13.41 1.15
N GLU A 49 9.34 13.01 1.90
CA GLU A 49 9.51 12.08 3.02
C GLU A 49 9.88 10.66 2.56
N PHE A 50 9.32 10.15 1.45
CA PHE A 50 9.74 8.89 0.83
C PHE A 50 11.17 8.97 0.31
N GLU A 51 11.58 10.10 -0.26
CA GLU A 51 12.96 10.29 -0.71
C GLU A 51 13.93 10.30 0.48
N ALA A 52 13.57 10.99 1.56
CA ALA A 52 14.39 11.05 2.77
C ALA A 52 14.52 9.68 3.46
N ARG A 53 13.42 8.89 3.54
CA ARG A 53 13.38 7.65 4.34
C ARG A 53 13.67 6.39 3.53
N ALA A 54 13.13 6.31 2.31
CA ALA A 54 13.26 5.13 1.44
C ALA A 54 14.32 5.31 0.34
N ASN A 55 14.86 6.53 0.18
CA ASN A 55 15.68 6.90 -0.96
C ASN A 55 14.94 6.60 -2.28
N PHE A 56 13.66 6.96 -2.38
CA PHE A 56 12.89 6.77 -3.61
C PHE A 56 12.24 8.10 -4.04
N PRO A 57 12.81 8.80 -5.03
CA PRO A 57 12.35 10.13 -5.41
C PRO A 57 10.95 10.07 -6.04
N ASN A 58 10.17 11.14 -5.84
CA ASN A 58 8.85 11.38 -6.45
C ASN A 58 7.77 10.30 -6.18
N CYS A 59 8.01 9.37 -5.25
CA CYS A 59 7.03 8.39 -4.79
C CYS A 59 6.08 9.03 -3.77
N VAL A 60 4.80 9.18 -4.09
CA VAL A 60 3.85 9.84 -3.17
C VAL A 60 3.16 8.89 -2.20
N ALA A 61 3.05 7.60 -2.56
CA ALA A 61 2.46 6.57 -1.70
C ALA A 61 2.81 5.16 -2.18
N ALA A 62 2.84 4.22 -1.24
CA ALA A 62 2.87 2.80 -1.53
C ALA A 62 1.46 2.21 -1.45
N ILE A 63 1.05 1.43 -2.45
CA ILE A 63 -0.27 0.79 -2.52
C ILE A 63 -0.15 -0.73 -2.52
N ASP A 64 -1.01 -1.39 -1.74
CA ASP A 64 -1.07 -2.84 -1.69
C ASP A 64 -2.44 -3.34 -1.15
N GLY A 65 -2.73 -4.61 -1.41
CA GLY A 65 -3.92 -5.32 -0.94
C GLY A 65 -3.64 -6.12 0.33
N LYS A 66 -4.59 -6.13 1.26
CA LYS A 66 -4.60 -6.99 2.44
C LYS A 66 -5.87 -7.82 2.48
N HIS A 67 -5.72 -9.14 2.48
CA HIS A 67 -6.82 -10.06 2.75
C HIS A 67 -7.18 -10.04 4.24
N ILE A 68 -8.38 -9.60 4.57
CA ILE A 68 -8.96 -9.70 5.91
C ILE A 68 -9.73 -11.01 6.00
N ARG A 69 -9.28 -11.89 6.89
CA ARG A 69 -9.89 -13.22 7.06
C ARG A 69 -11.32 -13.09 7.57
N MET A 70 -12.22 -13.88 7.01
CA MET A 70 -13.58 -14.05 7.51
C MET A 70 -13.95 -15.53 7.54
N ILE A 71 -14.95 -15.87 8.34
CA ILE A 71 -15.63 -17.16 8.24
C ILE A 71 -16.49 -17.15 6.98
N LYS A 72 -16.62 -18.31 6.31
CA LYS A 72 -17.42 -18.47 5.09
C LYS A 72 -18.80 -17.80 5.27
N PRO A 73 -19.10 -16.72 4.52
CA PRO A 73 -20.42 -16.12 4.59
C PRO A 73 -21.49 -17.08 4.08
N ALA A 74 -22.69 -17.00 4.67
CA ALA A 74 -23.80 -17.83 4.24
C ALA A 74 -24.14 -17.54 2.77
N LYS A 75 -24.35 -18.60 1.97
CA LYS A 75 -24.72 -18.50 0.54
C LYS A 75 -23.69 -17.79 -0.36
N SER A 76 -22.45 -17.56 0.10
CA SER A 76 -21.44 -16.83 -0.68
C SER A 76 -20.75 -17.64 -1.80
N GLY A 77 -21.03 -18.95 -1.89
CA GLY A 77 -20.26 -19.86 -2.74
C GLY A 77 -18.76 -19.79 -2.46
N SER A 78 -17.95 -19.64 -3.52
CA SER A 78 -16.50 -19.46 -3.46
C SER A 78 -16.03 -18.02 -3.76
N MET A 79 -16.95 -17.04 -3.83
CA MET A 79 -16.62 -15.67 -4.23
C MET A 79 -15.58 -15.01 -3.30
N ASN A 80 -15.70 -15.27 -2.00
CA ASN A 80 -14.76 -14.77 -0.99
C ASN A 80 -13.58 -15.72 -0.73
N PHE A 81 -13.51 -16.88 -1.41
CA PHE A 81 -12.42 -17.84 -1.25
C PHE A 81 -11.22 -17.43 -2.11
N ASN A 82 -10.11 -17.14 -1.45
CA ASN A 82 -8.91 -16.63 -2.10
C ASN A 82 -7.91 -17.73 -2.48
N TYR A 83 -6.86 -17.34 -3.20
CA TYR A 83 -5.77 -18.22 -3.62
C TYR A 83 -4.93 -18.79 -2.47
N LYS A 84 -5.06 -18.24 -1.25
CA LYS A 84 -4.40 -18.72 -0.02
C LYS A 84 -5.27 -19.72 0.77
N HIS A 85 -6.33 -20.23 0.15
CA HIS A 85 -7.24 -21.25 0.70
C HIS A 85 -8.01 -20.82 1.96
N TYR A 86 -8.40 -19.54 2.06
CA TYR A 86 -9.33 -19.07 3.10
C TYR A 86 -10.33 -18.03 2.57
N PHE A 87 -11.40 -17.79 3.32
CA PHE A 87 -12.38 -16.76 3.00
C PHE A 87 -11.90 -15.40 3.47
N SER A 88 -12.02 -14.38 2.62
CA SER A 88 -11.58 -13.03 2.95
C SER A 88 -12.33 -11.95 2.18
N VAL A 89 -12.35 -10.75 2.77
CA VAL A 89 -12.59 -9.49 2.08
C VAL A 89 -11.25 -8.78 1.87
N LEU A 90 -11.09 -8.09 0.75
CA LEU A 90 -9.89 -7.32 0.45
C LEU A 90 -9.99 -5.88 0.95
N LEU A 91 -8.94 -5.45 1.65
CA LEU A 91 -8.63 -4.07 1.97
C LEU A 91 -7.51 -3.61 1.03
N LEU A 92 -7.83 -2.80 0.03
CA LEU A 92 -6.82 -2.10 -0.77
C LEU A 92 -6.49 -0.79 -0.07
N ALA A 93 -5.22 -0.51 0.19
CA ALA A 93 -4.83 0.74 0.85
C ALA A 93 -3.57 1.34 0.25
N ALA A 94 -3.49 2.66 0.30
CA ALA A 94 -2.27 3.41 0.02
C ALA A 94 -1.78 4.10 1.30
N CYS A 95 -0.47 4.15 1.53
CA CYS A 95 0.12 4.81 2.70
C CYS A 95 1.30 5.72 2.34
N ASP A 96 1.58 6.67 3.23
CA ASP A 96 2.80 7.48 3.21
C ASP A 96 3.98 6.77 3.91
N SER A 97 5.15 7.41 3.88
CA SER A 97 6.37 6.98 4.59
C SER A 97 6.33 7.20 6.11
N GLN A 98 5.23 7.73 6.64
CA GLN A 98 4.93 7.82 8.06
C GLN A 98 3.96 6.73 8.52
N TYR A 99 3.73 5.71 7.68
CA TYR A 99 2.82 4.60 7.92
C TYR A 99 1.37 5.05 8.20
N LYS A 100 0.93 6.18 7.63
CA LYS A 100 -0.47 6.62 7.68
C LYS A 100 -1.15 6.25 6.36
N PHE A 101 -2.37 5.75 6.45
CA PHE A 101 -3.16 5.46 5.25
C PHE A 101 -3.61 6.76 4.60
N LEU A 102 -3.31 6.94 3.32
CA LEU A 102 -3.79 8.05 2.51
C LEU A 102 -5.15 7.74 1.88
N TYR A 103 -5.39 6.45 1.62
CA TYR A 103 -6.59 5.95 0.98
C TYR A 103 -6.86 4.51 1.41
N ILE A 104 -8.14 4.15 1.55
CA ILE A 104 -8.59 2.78 1.70
C ILE A 104 -9.80 2.49 0.79
N ASN A 105 -9.88 1.26 0.29
CA ASN A 105 -11.04 0.69 -0.38
C ASN A 105 -11.32 -0.69 0.24
N VAL A 106 -12.57 -0.93 0.63
CA VAL A 106 -12.99 -2.09 1.43
C VAL A 106 -14.19 -2.73 0.77
N GLY A 107 -14.28 -4.05 0.80
CA GLY A 107 -15.47 -4.80 0.37
C GLY A 107 -15.29 -5.59 -0.93
N ALA A 108 -14.09 -5.61 -1.50
CA ALA A 108 -13.84 -6.44 -2.66
C ALA A 108 -13.77 -7.94 -2.24
N PRO A 109 -14.38 -8.86 -3.00
CA PRO A 109 -14.32 -10.28 -2.68
C PRO A 109 -12.91 -10.85 -2.70
N GLY A 110 -12.64 -11.84 -1.85
CA GLY A 110 -11.31 -12.46 -1.73
C GLY A 110 -10.76 -13.12 -3.01
N LYS A 111 -11.59 -13.42 -4.00
CA LYS A 111 -11.13 -13.92 -5.31
C LYS A 111 -10.60 -12.82 -6.23
N SER A 112 -10.94 -11.56 -5.96
CA SER A 112 -10.52 -10.42 -6.79
C SER A 112 -9.02 -10.17 -6.70
N SER A 113 -8.42 -9.70 -7.80
CA SER A 113 -7.01 -9.28 -7.82
C SER A 113 -6.86 -7.80 -7.51
N ASP A 114 -5.74 -7.41 -6.92
CA ASP A 114 -5.46 -6.01 -6.55
C ASP A 114 -5.51 -5.05 -7.75
N SER A 115 -5.03 -5.49 -8.91
CA SER A 115 -5.16 -4.72 -10.17
C SER A 115 -6.61 -4.41 -10.54
N THR A 116 -7.51 -5.38 -10.38
CA THR A 116 -8.94 -5.20 -10.71
C THR A 116 -9.59 -4.24 -9.72
N ILE A 117 -9.30 -4.41 -8.44
CA ILE A 117 -9.86 -3.58 -7.37
C ILE A 117 -9.36 -2.15 -7.50
N PHE A 118 -8.07 -1.98 -7.82
CA PHE A 118 -7.49 -0.65 -8.03
C PHE A 118 -8.13 0.05 -9.22
N LYS A 119 -8.26 -0.60 -10.38
CA LYS A 119 -8.91 0.00 -11.57
C LYS A 119 -10.36 0.43 -11.30
N ASN A 120 -11.08 -0.33 -10.47
CA ASN A 120 -12.47 -0.03 -10.10
C ASN A 120 -12.58 0.92 -8.90
N SER A 121 -11.46 1.35 -8.33
CA SER A 121 -11.43 2.19 -7.13
C SER A 121 -11.70 3.66 -7.43
N LYS A 122 -12.23 4.37 -6.43
CA LYS A 122 -12.39 5.82 -6.50
C LYS A 122 -11.04 6.50 -6.73
N LEU A 123 -9.99 6.08 -6.02
CA LEU A 123 -8.63 6.61 -6.20
C LEU A 123 -8.18 6.59 -7.67
N TYR A 124 -8.32 5.45 -8.35
CA TYR A 124 -7.95 5.32 -9.76
C TYR A 124 -8.75 6.27 -10.66
N SER A 125 -10.08 6.33 -10.49
CA SER A 125 -10.92 7.25 -11.26
C SER A 125 -10.56 8.72 -11.05
N GLN A 126 -10.19 9.11 -9.82
CA GLN A 126 -9.83 10.48 -9.47
C GLN A 126 -8.45 10.87 -9.99
N LEU A 127 -7.49 9.95 -10.01
CA LEU A 127 -6.18 10.15 -10.62
C LEU A 127 -6.29 10.25 -12.14
N LYS A 128 -7.03 9.33 -12.78
CA LYS A 128 -7.21 9.29 -14.23
C LYS A 128 -7.97 10.50 -14.78
N SER A 129 -8.95 11.02 -14.04
CA SER A 129 -9.70 12.23 -14.41
C SER A 129 -8.99 13.53 -14.05
N GLY A 130 -7.85 13.49 -13.33
CA GLY A 130 -7.16 14.68 -12.86
C GLY A 130 -7.87 15.42 -11.71
N GLN A 131 -8.86 14.80 -11.05
CA GLN A 131 -9.48 15.35 -9.85
C GLN A 131 -8.47 15.41 -8.69
N ILE A 132 -7.68 14.35 -8.51
CA ILE A 132 -6.47 14.40 -7.70
C ILE A 132 -5.35 14.85 -8.63
N LYS A 133 -4.84 16.06 -8.39
CA LYS A 133 -3.76 16.62 -9.20
C LYS A 133 -2.42 16.22 -8.59
N MET A 134 -1.63 15.44 -9.31
CA MET A 134 -0.24 15.20 -8.94
C MET A 134 0.55 16.53 -9.00
N PRO A 135 1.63 16.68 -8.21
CA PRO A 135 2.57 17.77 -8.37
C PRO A 135 3.18 17.78 -9.78
N PRO A 136 3.67 18.93 -10.27
CA PRO A 136 4.38 18.98 -11.54
C PRO A 136 5.62 18.08 -11.49
N PRO A 137 6.00 17.42 -12.60
CA PRO A 137 7.21 16.61 -12.65
C PRO A 137 8.44 17.37 -12.12
N ARG A 138 9.27 16.68 -11.33
CA ARG A 138 10.47 17.26 -10.71
C ARG A 138 11.73 16.63 -11.31
N THR A 139 12.75 17.45 -11.55
CA THR A 139 14.08 16.99 -11.94
C THR A 139 14.75 16.28 -10.77
N ILE A 140 15.25 15.07 -11.00
CA ILE A 140 15.87 14.23 -9.96
C ILE A 140 17.40 14.14 -10.06
N SER A 141 17.98 14.73 -11.10
CA SER A 141 19.42 14.70 -11.37
C SER A 141 19.88 16.06 -11.88
N GLU A 142 20.88 16.64 -11.21
CA GLU A 142 21.48 17.91 -11.63
C GLU A 142 22.44 17.70 -12.81
N SER A 143 23.11 16.55 -12.84
CA SER A 143 24.10 16.21 -13.87
C SER A 143 23.48 15.80 -15.20
N ARG A 144 22.30 15.17 -15.17
CA ARG A 144 21.52 14.76 -16.35
C ARG A 144 20.07 15.15 -16.14
N PRO A 145 19.68 16.40 -16.46
CA PRO A 145 18.35 16.94 -16.13
C PRO A 145 17.26 16.08 -16.76
N THR A 146 16.71 15.18 -15.96
CA THR A 146 15.64 14.27 -16.35
C THR A 146 14.49 14.48 -15.41
N THR A 147 13.37 14.92 -15.98
CA THR A 147 12.16 15.22 -15.23
C THR A 147 11.35 13.94 -15.03
N VAL A 148 11.01 13.65 -13.78
CA VAL A 148 10.25 12.46 -13.42
C VAL A 148 8.90 12.87 -12.83
N PRO A 149 7.77 12.35 -13.33
CA PRO A 149 6.47 12.61 -12.74
C PRO A 149 6.38 12.00 -11.34
N TYR A 150 5.42 12.47 -10.54
CA TYR A 150 5.08 11.86 -9.27
C TYR A 150 4.17 10.64 -9.48
N PHE A 151 4.39 9.59 -8.71
CA PHE A 151 3.69 8.30 -8.90
C PHE A 151 3.47 7.56 -7.58
N LEU A 152 2.53 6.63 -7.60
CA LEU A 152 2.37 5.58 -6.61
C LEU A 152 3.32 4.42 -6.90
N ILE A 153 3.63 3.59 -5.91
CA ILE A 153 4.35 2.32 -6.11
C ILE A 153 3.50 1.12 -5.67
N GLY A 154 3.50 0.06 -6.46
CA GLY A 154 2.73 -1.16 -6.23
C GLY A 154 3.55 -2.42 -6.55
N ASP A 155 2.99 -3.60 -6.24
CA ASP A 155 3.62 -4.88 -6.57
C ASP A 155 3.44 -5.24 -8.06
N GLU A 156 4.01 -6.37 -8.45
CA GLU A 156 3.87 -6.91 -9.80
C GLU A 156 2.42 -7.25 -10.16
N GLY A 157 1.57 -7.51 -9.16
CA GLY A 157 0.16 -7.84 -9.30
C GLY A 157 -0.68 -6.70 -9.87
N PHE A 158 -0.23 -5.44 -9.77
CA PHE A 158 -0.91 -4.30 -10.37
C PHE A 158 -0.68 -4.18 -11.88
N GLY A 159 -1.71 -3.73 -12.61
CA GLY A 159 -1.58 -3.41 -14.03
C GLY A 159 -0.75 -2.13 -14.27
N LEU A 160 -0.09 -2.05 -15.43
CA LEU A 160 0.66 -0.85 -15.85
C LEU A 160 -0.26 0.38 -15.92
N CYS A 161 0.23 1.52 -15.42
CA CYS A 161 -0.49 2.79 -15.43
C CYS A 161 0.48 3.98 -15.26
N ASP A 162 0.11 5.16 -15.78
CA ASP A 162 0.98 6.34 -15.82
C ASP A 162 1.33 6.90 -14.43
N PHE A 163 0.48 6.64 -13.43
CA PHE A 163 0.63 7.10 -12.05
C PHE A 163 0.96 5.97 -11.07
N LEU A 164 1.31 4.78 -11.54
CA LEU A 164 1.69 3.64 -10.71
C LEU A 164 2.91 2.91 -11.28
N ILE A 165 3.98 2.83 -10.50
CA ILE A 165 5.19 2.09 -10.82
C ILE A 165 5.18 0.74 -10.11
N ARG A 166 5.64 -0.30 -10.83
CA ARG A 166 5.77 -1.67 -10.35
C ARG A 166 7.18 -2.21 -10.67
N PRO A 167 7.66 -3.28 -10.02
CA PRO A 167 8.98 -3.84 -10.31
C PRO A 167 9.09 -4.33 -11.75
N PHE A 168 10.33 -4.40 -12.26
CA PHE A 168 10.62 -5.10 -13.51
C PHE A 168 10.32 -6.59 -13.33
N ALA A 169 9.54 -7.15 -14.24
CA ALA A 169 9.26 -8.58 -14.27
C ALA A 169 10.44 -9.38 -14.83
N GLY A 170 10.58 -10.61 -14.37
CA GLY A 170 11.59 -11.56 -14.84
C GLY A 170 12.60 -11.97 -13.76
N LYS A 171 13.16 -13.18 -13.91
CA LYS A 171 14.08 -13.79 -12.95
C LYS A 171 15.54 -13.34 -13.14
N TYR A 172 15.96 -13.19 -14.39
CA TYR A 172 17.34 -12.82 -14.74
C TYR A 172 17.37 -11.36 -15.20
N LEU A 173 17.43 -10.45 -14.24
CA LEU A 173 17.46 -9.03 -14.48
C LEU A 173 18.90 -8.50 -14.49
N PRO A 174 19.26 -7.58 -15.41
CA PRO A 174 20.50 -6.82 -15.33
C PRO A 174 20.63 -6.08 -14.00
N ILE A 175 21.87 -5.83 -13.57
CA ILE A 175 22.18 -5.26 -12.25
C ILE A 175 21.40 -3.98 -11.94
N GLY A 176 21.27 -3.07 -12.91
CA GLY A 176 20.49 -1.84 -12.74
C GLY A 176 19.02 -2.09 -12.40
N LYS A 177 18.38 -3.05 -13.10
CA LYS A 177 16.98 -3.41 -12.84
C LYS A 177 16.82 -4.10 -11.49
N LYS A 178 17.83 -4.88 -11.05
CA LYS A 178 17.85 -5.45 -9.69
C LYS A 178 17.95 -4.36 -8.62
N ILE A 179 18.84 -3.37 -8.79
CA ILE A 179 18.96 -2.21 -7.88
C ILE A 179 17.63 -1.47 -7.79
N PHE A 180 17.01 -1.18 -8.94
CA PHE A 180 15.71 -0.56 -8.99
C PHE A 180 14.64 -1.36 -8.23
N ASN A 181 14.52 -2.66 -8.50
CA ASN A 181 13.56 -3.52 -7.81
C ASN A 181 13.82 -3.56 -6.30
N TYR A 182 15.07 -3.64 -5.87
CA TYR A 182 15.42 -3.60 -4.45
C TYR A 182 15.00 -2.29 -3.78
N ARG A 183 15.29 -1.13 -4.40
CA ARG A 183 14.87 0.18 -3.89
C ARG A 183 13.35 0.34 -3.89
N LEU A 184 12.67 -0.17 -4.91
CA LEU A 184 11.22 -0.19 -4.97
C LEU A 184 10.62 -1.03 -3.85
N THR A 185 11.18 -2.21 -3.57
CA THR A 185 10.78 -3.07 -2.44
C THR A 185 10.95 -2.36 -1.10
N ARG A 186 12.05 -1.62 -0.91
CA ARG A 186 12.26 -0.80 0.30
C ARG A 186 11.17 0.26 0.49
N ALA A 187 10.77 0.96 -0.57
CA ALA A 187 9.70 1.94 -0.51
C ALA A 187 8.31 1.28 -0.36
N ARG A 188 8.07 0.13 -1.00
CA ARG A 188 6.84 -0.66 -0.83
C ARG A 188 6.65 -1.15 0.59
N ARG A 189 7.73 -1.48 1.29
CA ARG A 189 7.68 -1.97 2.68
C ARG A 189 6.81 -1.11 3.60
N TYR A 190 6.71 0.20 3.36
CA TYR A 190 5.86 1.08 4.15
C TYR A 190 4.40 0.61 4.21
N ILE A 191 3.79 0.14 3.11
CA ILE A 191 2.39 -0.31 3.15
C ILE A 191 2.24 -1.67 3.85
N GLU A 192 3.19 -2.58 3.64
CA GLU A 192 3.23 -3.89 4.31
C GLU A 192 3.40 -3.73 5.84
N CYS A 193 4.32 -2.87 6.27
CA CYS A 193 4.52 -2.51 7.68
C CYS A 193 3.29 -1.80 8.24
N THR A 194 2.65 -0.91 7.48
CA THR A 194 1.40 -0.25 7.91
C THR A 194 0.32 -1.29 8.22
N PHE A 195 0.16 -2.30 7.36
CA PHE A 195 -0.74 -3.42 7.63
C PHE A 195 -0.34 -4.26 8.85
N GLY A 196 0.96 -4.47 9.07
CA GLY A 196 1.49 -5.13 10.26
C GLY A 196 1.16 -4.37 11.54
N ILE A 197 1.43 -3.05 11.56
CA ILE A 197 1.14 -2.16 12.69
C ILE A 197 -0.36 -2.16 13.00
N LEU A 198 -1.20 -2.01 11.98
CA LEU A 198 -2.65 -2.09 12.09
C LEU A 198 -3.08 -3.41 12.75
N SER A 199 -2.61 -4.56 12.25
CA SER A 199 -3.00 -5.88 12.79
C SER A 199 -2.51 -6.11 14.22
N ASN A 200 -1.27 -5.70 14.53
CA ASN A 200 -0.68 -5.88 15.86
C ASN A 200 -1.40 -5.03 16.92
N LYS A 201 -1.74 -3.77 16.59
CA LYS A 201 -2.48 -2.89 17.49
C LYS A 201 -3.94 -3.33 17.63
N TRP A 202 -4.58 -3.66 16.51
CA TRP A 202 -5.97 -4.09 16.46
C TRP A 202 -6.05 -5.59 16.18
N ARG A 203 -5.81 -6.39 17.23
CA ARG A 203 -5.70 -7.85 17.16
C ARG A 203 -6.89 -8.56 16.50
N ILE A 204 -8.02 -7.88 16.35
CA ILE A 204 -9.18 -8.38 15.60
C ILE A 204 -8.82 -8.78 14.16
N PHE A 205 -7.83 -8.12 13.53
CA PHE A 205 -7.39 -8.46 12.17
C PHE A 205 -6.50 -9.70 12.06
N HIS A 206 -6.06 -10.29 13.18
CA HIS A 206 -5.34 -11.57 13.18
C HIS A 206 -6.26 -12.78 13.12
N ARG A 207 -7.52 -12.62 13.51
CA ARG A 207 -8.51 -13.71 13.56
C ARG A 207 -9.50 -13.62 12.41
N PRO A 208 -10.06 -14.75 11.95
CA PRO A 208 -11.20 -14.72 11.05
C PRO A 208 -12.39 -14.00 11.69
N LEU A 209 -12.94 -13.02 10.98
CA LEU A 209 -14.17 -12.34 11.38
C LEU A 209 -15.35 -13.29 11.20
N ASN A 210 -16.05 -13.59 12.30
CA ASN A 210 -17.24 -14.43 12.29
C ASN A 210 -18.51 -13.56 12.32
N VAL A 211 -18.70 -12.81 11.23
CA VAL A 211 -19.82 -11.89 11.00
C VAL A 211 -20.17 -11.92 9.51
N ASP A 212 -21.33 -11.39 9.14
CA ASP A 212 -21.70 -11.20 7.74
C ASP A 212 -20.78 -10.21 7.01
N GLU A 213 -20.90 -10.14 5.69
CA GLU A 213 -20.03 -9.34 4.83
C GLU A 213 -20.18 -7.83 5.10
N ASP A 214 -21.41 -7.33 5.29
CA ASP A 214 -21.65 -5.91 5.56
C ASP A 214 -21.02 -5.46 6.88
N LEU A 215 -21.11 -6.30 7.92
CA LEU A 215 -20.46 -6.02 9.20
C LEU A 215 -18.94 -6.16 9.09
N THR A 216 -18.44 -7.11 8.29
CA THR A 216 -17.01 -7.24 7.99
C THR A 216 -16.48 -5.94 7.40
N ASP A 217 -17.14 -5.40 6.39
CA ASP A 217 -16.76 -4.13 5.76
C ASP A 217 -16.79 -2.96 6.74
N SER A 218 -17.81 -2.93 7.61
CA SER A 218 -17.95 -1.90 8.64
C SER A 218 -16.79 -1.95 9.65
N ILE A 219 -16.40 -3.14 10.09
CA ILE A 219 -15.23 -3.36 10.97
C ILE A 219 -13.93 -2.99 10.25
N VAL A 220 -13.76 -3.37 8.98
CA VAL A 220 -12.53 -3.05 8.25
C VAL A 220 -12.42 -1.55 7.98
N LYS A 221 -13.52 -0.83 7.74
CA LYS A 221 -13.50 0.64 7.63
C LYS A 221 -13.01 1.35 8.88
N THR A 222 -13.12 0.73 10.08
CA THR A 222 -12.55 1.32 11.31
C THR A 222 -11.02 1.31 11.33
N CYS A 223 -10.33 0.82 10.28
CA CYS A 223 -8.91 1.07 10.08
C CYS A 223 -8.55 2.56 10.08
N CYS A 224 -9.51 3.47 9.90
CA CYS A 224 -9.31 4.91 10.14
C CYS A 224 -8.72 5.20 11.54
N LEU A 225 -9.05 4.40 12.55
CA LEU A 225 -8.49 4.51 13.90
C LEU A 225 -6.96 4.37 13.93
N HIS A 226 -6.38 3.66 12.97
CA HIS A 226 -4.92 3.59 12.83
C HIS A 226 -4.32 4.99 12.69
N ASN A 227 -4.82 5.77 11.73
CA ASN A 227 -4.34 7.14 11.52
C ASN A 227 -4.66 8.04 12.71
N PHE A 228 -5.88 7.96 13.25
CA PHE A 228 -6.27 8.74 14.42
C PHE A 228 -5.31 8.55 15.60
N VAL A 229 -5.00 7.28 15.91
CA VAL A 229 -4.14 6.98 17.05
C VAL A 229 -2.69 7.33 16.76
N ARG A 230 -2.21 7.21 15.52
CA ARG A 230 -0.86 7.67 15.14
C ARG A 230 -0.72 9.18 15.33
N GLU A 231 -1.71 9.95 14.90
CA GLU A 231 -1.69 11.41 15.02
C GLU A 231 -1.80 11.84 16.48
N ARG A 232 -2.65 11.18 17.27
CA ARG A 232 -2.84 11.48 18.69
C ARG A 232 -1.63 11.09 19.55
N ASP A 233 -1.11 9.88 19.36
CA ASP A 233 -0.04 9.36 20.23
C ASP A 233 1.34 9.89 19.82
N GLY A 234 1.52 10.33 18.57
CA GLY A 234 2.75 10.96 18.08
C GLY A 234 3.98 10.05 18.01
N TYR A 235 3.85 8.74 18.27
CA TYR A 235 4.98 7.81 18.26
C TYR A 235 5.64 7.71 16.89
N GLN A 236 6.91 8.11 16.83
CA GLN A 236 7.78 7.84 15.70
C GLN A 236 8.38 6.45 15.89
N LEU A 237 7.98 5.51 15.04
CA LEU A 237 8.62 4.19 14.99
C LEU A 237 9.99 4.35 14.32
N GLU A 238 11.04 3.93 15.00
CA GLU A 238 12.33 3.69 14.36
C GLU A 238 12.26 2.41 13.53
N ASP A 239 12.73 2.49 12.28
CA ASP A 239 12.77 1.34 11.38
C ASP A 239 13.83 0.36 11.88
N THR A 240 13.42 -0.65 12.65
CA THR A 240 14.32 -1.62 13.30
C THR A 240 14.96 -2.64 12.36
N ILE A 241 14.67 -2.60 11.05
CA ILE A 241 15.11 -3.62 10.10
C ILE A 241 15.67 -2.97 8.83
N THR A 242 16.98 -3.09 8.61
CA THR A 242 17.57 -3.03 7.26
C THR A 242 17.30 -4.37 6.58
N VAL A 243 16.66 -4.37 5.40
CA VAL A 243 16.40 -5.60 4.64
C VAL A 243 17.70 -6.41 4.47
N GLU A 244 17.72 -7.66 4.93
CA GLU A 244 18.67 -8.67 4.44
C GLU A 244 18.24 -9.07 3.03
N GLY A 245 19.17 -9.01 2.08
CA GLY A 245 18.90 -8.98 0.64
C GLY A 245 18.08 -10.16 0.13
N LEU A 246 17.41 -9.94 -1.01
CA LEU A 246 16.93 -11.03 -1.86
C LEU A 246 18.17 -11.59 -2.56
N VAL A 247 18.75 -12.67 -2.03
CA VAL A 247 19.92 -13.32 -2.63
C VAL A 247 19.45 -14.12 -3.84
N ASP A 248 19.71 -13.62 -5.05
CA ASP A 248 19.57 -14.41 -6.28
C ASP A 248 20.87 -14.34 -7.10
N ASN A 249 21.49 -15.51 -7.23
CA ASN A 249 22.83 -15.78 -7.78
C ASN A 249 23.21 -14.93 -9.01
N MET A 250 24.44 -14.42 -8.97
CA MET A 250 25.02 -13.53 -9.97
C MET A 250 25.47 -14.27 -11.23
N ALA A 251 25.20 -13.67 -12.39
CA ALA A 251 26.04 -13.78 -13.58
C ALA A 251 26.14 -12.38 -14.20
N PRO A 252 27.33 -11.90 -14.59
CA PRO A 252 27.47 -10.61 -15.25
C PRO A 252 26.95 -10.71 -16.69
N ASP A 253 26.04 -9.82 -17.09
CA ASP A 253 25.72 -9.59 -18.49
C ASP A 253 25.91 -8.12 -18.86
N ASN A 254 26.76 -7.90 -19.85
CA ASN A 254 27.19 -6.60 -20.38
C ASN A 254 26.30 -6.20 -21.57
N SER A 255 24.99 -6.08 -21.35
CA SER A 255 24.07 -5.59 -22.38
C SER A 255 23.70 -4.12 -22.14
N GLN A 256 24.18 -3.24 -23.03
CA GLN A 256 23.75 -1.83 -23.08
C GLN A 256 22.30 -1.75 -23.62
N PRO A 257 21.39 -1.00 -22.97
CA PRO A 257 20.05 -0.80 -23.52
C PRO A 257 20.07 0.30 -24.59
N GLY A 258 19.55 -0.03 -25.77
CA GLY A 258 19.34 0.89 -26.88
C GLY A 258 18.29 1.97 -26.59
N ASN A 259 18.36 3.05 -27.37
CA ASN A 259 17.50 4.24 -27.31
C ASN A 259 16.06 3.93 -27.72
N ALA A 260 15.22 3.57 -26.76
CA ALA A 260 13.77 3.74 -26.82
C ALA A 260 13.36 4.82 -25.82
N ASP A 261 12.23 5.48 -26.05
CA ASP A 261 11.63 6.47 -25.14
C ASP A 261 11.63 5.89 -23.71
N LYS A 262 12.42 6.50 -22.81
CA LYS A 262 12.76 5.87 -21.54
C LYS A 262 11.56 5.94 -20.61
N SER A 263 10.94 4.79 -20.34
CA SER A 263 9.93 4.66 -19.29
C SER A 263 10.48 5.17 -17.94
N VAL A 264 9.61 5.66 -17.05
CA VAL A 264 10.04 6.17 -15.73
C VAL A 264 10.89 5.15 -14.95
N PRO A 265 10.56 3.84 -14.91
CA PRO A 265 11.43 2.84 -14.28
C PRO A 265 12.85 2.79 -14.88
N THR A 266 12.99 2.95 -16.19
CA THR A 266 14.29 2.98 -16.88
C THR A 266 15.08 4.23 -16.49
N VAL A 267 14.43 5.39 -16.41
CA VAL A 267 15.05 6.64 -15.95
C VAL A 267 15.55 6.50 -14.51
N LEU A 268 14.71 5.98 -13.62
CA LEU A 268 15.07 5.75 -12.22
C LEU A 268 16.22 4.74 -12.08
N THR A 269 16.26 3.73 -12.95
CA THR A 269 17.37 2.78 -13.01
C THR A 269 18.69 3.47 -13.33
N ASP A 270 18.73 4.36 -14.34
CA ASP A 270 19.93 5.14 -14.67
C ASP A 270 20.31 6.06 -13.50
N TYR A 271 19.33 6.74 -12.88
CA TYR A 271 19.59 7.58 -11.71
C TYR A 271 20.22 6.80 -10.55
N PHE A 272 19.68 5.63 -10.21
CA PHE A 272 20.17 4.81 -9.10
C PHE A 272 21.56 4.19 -9.35
N LEU A 273 21.99 4.07 -10.61
CA LEU A 273 23.33 3.63 -10.98
C LEU A 273 24.38 4.75 -10.93
N ASN A 274 23.94 6.01 -10.97
CA ASN A 274 24.81 7.18 -11.07
C ASN A 274 24.61 8.10 -9.85
N GLU A 275 24.05 9.30 -10.04
CA GLU A 275 23.91 10.35 -9.02
C GLU A 275 23.14 9.89 -7.77
N GLY A 276 22.15 9.01 -7.94
CA GLY A 276 21.37 8.45 -6.85
C GLY A 276 21.98 7.23 -6.18
N GLN A 277 23.21 6.81 -6.53
CA GLN A 277 23.85 5.60 -6.00
C GLN A 277 24.04 5.67 -4.48
N LEU A 278 23.73 4.56 -3.80
CA LEU A 278 23.91 4.41 -2.36
C LEU A 278 24.96 3.34 -2.06
N GLN A 279 25.79 3.58 -1.04
CA GLN A 279 26.93 2.71 -0.71
C GLN A 279 26.51 1.25 -0.46
N TRP A 280 25.40 1.04 0.24
CA TRP A 280 24.90 -0.28 0.61
C TRP A 280 24.14 -1.01 -0.51
N GLN A 281 23.89 -0.38 -1.67
CA GLN A 281 22.94 -0.95 -2.63
C GLN A 281 23.47 -2.20 -3.33
N MET A 282 24.80 -2.34 -3.44
CA MET A 282 25.42 -3.53 -4.05
C MET A 282 25.51 -4.71 -3.08
N ASP A 283 25.57 -4.46 -1.77
CA ASP A 283 25.68 -5.52 -0.74
C ASP A 283 24.37 -6.32 -0.55
N LYS A 284 23.29 -5.90 -1.23
CA LYS A 284 21.92 -6.38 -1.00
C LYS A 284 21.29 -7.04 -2.22
N ILE A 285 22.06 -7.23 -3.30
CA ILE A 285 21.61 -7.67 -4.63
C ILE A 285 22.31 -8.96 -5.06
#